data_AF-B9DXT4-F1
#
_entry.id   AF-B9DXT4-F1
#
_cell.length_a   1.000
_cell.length_b   1.000
_cell.length_c   1.000
_cell.angle_alpha   90.00
_cell.angle_beta   90.00
_cell.angle_gamma   90.00
#
_symmetry.space_group_name_H-M   'P 1'
#
loop_
_entity.id
_entity.type
_entity.pdbx_description
1 polymer ?
#
loop_
_entity_poly.entity_id
_entity_poly.type
_entity_poly.pdbx_seq_one_letter_code
_entity_poly.pdbx_strand_id
1 'polypeptide(L)'
;MNVKELELFSKLSIQEQKHSIRVAYDIKFFCKENNKIDMDLLLKAALLHDIGKTYKKLNLIDKSVIVLLNSISKGNIKRFFKNEKINVYYNHGRIGRELLERIKCDKELLYLVEHHHNFEIYNNLGLNILRFYDKKN
;
A
#
# COMPACT_ATOMS: atom_id res chain seq x y z
N MET A 1 3.08 4.31 15.19
CA MET A 1 4.25 4.32 14.29
C MET A 1 5.46 4.79 15.07
N ASN A 2 6.65 4.29 14.77
CA ASN A 2 7.91 4.87 15.26
C ASN A 2 8.31 6.10 14.41
N VAL A 3 9.35 6.83 14.82
CA VAL A 3 9.80 8.05 14.12
C VAL A 3 10.17 7.79 12.66
N LYS A 4 10.86 6.68 12.36
CA LYS A 4 11.29 6.33 11.00
C LYS A 4 10.11 5.94 10.11
N GLU A 5 9.13 5.22 10.65
CA GLU A 5 7.86 4.92 9.96
C GLU A 5 7.09 6.21 9.63
N LEU A 6 7.04 7.16 10.58
CA LEU A 6 6.39 8.45 10.38
C LEU A 6 7.10 9.31 9.32
N GLU A 7 8.44 9.28 9.29
CA GLU A 7 9.24 9.95 8.24
C GLU A 7 9.03 9.35 6.85
N LEU A 8 8.78 8.05 6.74
CA LEU A 8 8.40 7.43 5.46
C LEU A 8 6.98 7.83 5.07
N PHE A 9 6.05 7.79 6.02
CA PHE A 9 4.65 8.17 5.79
C PHE A 9 4.53 9.63 5.34
N SER A 10 5.28 10.56 5.94
CA SER A 10 5.21 12.00 5.61
C SER A 10 5.68 12.32 4.19
N LYS A 11 6.45 11.43 3.54
CA LYS A 11 6.90 11.59 2.15
C LYS A 11 5.82 11.29 1.12
N LEU A 12 4.73 10.62 1.50
CA LEU A 12 3.58 10.38 0.64
C LEU A 12 2.96 11.71 0.18
N SER A 13 2.26 11.71 -0.94
CA SER A 13 1.47 12.88 -1.33
C SER A 13 0.37 13.12 -0.29
N ILE A 14 -0.12 14.36 -0.16
CA ILE A 14 -1.21 14.68 0.78
C ILE A 14 -2.46 13.83 0.49
N GLN A 15 -2.72 13.49 -0.78
CA GLN A 15 -3.84 12.64 -1.18
C GLN A 15 -3.66 11.20 -0.67
N GLU A 16 -2.46 10.64 -0.83
CA GLU A 16 -2.14 9.29 -0.35
C GLU A 16 -2.14 9.24 1.19
N GLN A 17 -1.63 10.26 1.87
CA GLN A 17 -1.71 10.33 3.35
C GLN A 17 -3.18 10.34 3.82
N LYS A 18 -4.04 11.16 3.20
CA LYS A 18 -5.48 11.20 3.53
C LYS A 18 -6.16 9.87 3.25
N HIS A 19 -5.80 9.21 2.14
CA HIS A 19 -6.27 7.87 1.80
C HIS A 19 -5.94 6.88 2.91
N SER A 20 -4.65 6.70 3.22
CA SER A 20 -4.19 5.74 4.23
C SER A 20 -4.77 6.03 5.62
N ILE A 21 -4.96 7.31 5.99
CA ILE A 21 -5.62 7.68 7.26
C ILE A 21 -7.08 7.24 7.30
N ARG A 22 -7.84 7.40 6.19
CA ARG A 22 -9.24 6.94 6.13
C ARG A 22 -9.33 5.42 6.21
N VAL A 23 -8.45 4.70 5.49
CA VAL A 23 -8.34 3.23 5.58
C VAL A 23 -8.07 2.79 7.02
N ALA A 24 -7.09 3.41 7.69
CA ALA A 24 -6.76 3.11 9.08
C ALA A 24 -7.91 3.43 10.04
N TYR A 25 -8.64 4.53 9.80
CA TYR A 25 -9.79 4.91 10.62
C TYR A 25 -10.93 3.89 10.53
N ASP A 26 -11.26 3.44 9.31
CA ASP A 26 -12.28 2.41 9.10
C ASP A 26 -11.88 1.07 9.73
N ILE A 27 -10.62 0.65 9.57
CA ILE A 27 -10.07 -0.55 10.20
C ILE A 27 -10.12 -0.47 11.72
N LYS A 28 -9.82 0.69 12.30
CA LYS A 28 -9.91 0.91 13.76
C LYS A 28 -11.32 0.63 14.27
N PHE A 29 -12.35 1.06 13.53
CA PHE A 29 -13.73 0.81 13.89
C PHE A 29 -14.07 -0.69 13.81
N PHE A 30 -13.68 -1.34 12.71
CA PHE A 30 -13.86 -2.78 12.55
C PHE A 30 -13.22 -3.60 13.68
N CYS A 31 -11.96 -3.31 14.02
CA CYS A 31 -11.23 -4.02 15.06
C CYS A 31 -11.82 -3.81 16.45
N LYS A 32 -12.42 -2.65 16.75
CA LYS A 32 -13.13 -2.43 18.02
C LYS A 32 -14.32 -3.36 18.20
N GLU A 33 -14.97 -3.73 17.10
CA GLU A 33 -16.09 -4.68 17.08
C GLU A 33 -15.61 -6.14 16.92
N ASN A 34 -14.34 -6.36 16.56
CA ASN A 34 -13.77 -7.66 16.20
C ASN A 34 -12.32 -7.82 16.68
N ASN A 35 -12.11 -8.45 17.84
CA ASN A 35 -10.78 -8.68 18.45
C ASN A 35 -10.02 -9.90 17.88
N LYS A 36 -10.11 -10.17 16.57
CA LYS A 36 -9.52 -11.38 15.95
C LYS A 36 -8.08 -11.20 15.46
N ILE A 37 -7.58 -9.97 15.37
CA ILE A 37 -6.27 -9.63 14.83
C ILE A 37 -5.63 -8.54 15.69
N ASP A 38 -4.30 -8.50 15.70
CA ASP A 38 -3.53 -7.38 16.24
C ASP A 38 -3.92 -6.07 15.53
N MET A 39 -4.67 -5.23 16.26
CA MET A 39 -5.14 -3.94 15.79
C MET A 39 -3.95 -3.02 15.47
N ASP A 40 -2.89 -3.01 16.27
CA ASP A 40 -1.76 -2.10 16.10
C ASP A 40 -0.98 -2.44 14.83
N LEU A 41 -0.77 -3.73 14.57
CA LEU A 41 -0.18 -4.21 13.32
C LEU A 41 -1.01 -3.78 12.11
N LEU A 42 -2.32 -3.99 12.16
CA LEU A 42 -3.20 -3.71 11.02
C LEU A 42 -3.35 -2.20 10.76
N LEU A 43 -3.37 -1.38 11.81
CA LEU A 43 -3.36 0.07 11.69
C LEU A 43 -2.04 0.58 11.10
N LYS A 44 -0.90 0.00 11.49
CA LYS A 44 0.40 0.31 10.85
C LYS A 44 0.39 -0.09 9.38
N ALA A 45 -0.11 -1.28 9.04
CA ALA A 45 -0.21 -1.73 7.66
C ALA A 45 -1.11 -0.80 6.84
N ALA A 46 -2.26 -0.39 7.37
CA ALA A 46 -3.16 0.57 6.73
C ALA A 46 -2.48 1.91 6.42
N LEU A 47 -1.73 2.45 7.38
CA LEU A 47 -1.00 3.71 7.20
C LEU A 47 0.17 3.58 6.21
N LEU A 48 0.81 2.42 6.13
CA LEU A 48 2.09 2.24 5.44
C LEU A 48 2.00 1.46 4.12
N HIS A 49 0.87 0.83 3.78
CA HIS A 49 0.76 -0.05 2.60
C HIS A 49 1.19 0.63 1.29
N ASP A 50 0.98 1.94 1.19
CA ASP A 50 1.23 2.73 -0.01
C ASP A 50 2.58 3.45 -0.04
N ILE A 51 3.45 3.32 0.97
CA ILE A 51 4.70 4.09 1.04
C ILE A 51 5.67 3.84 -0.11
N GLY A 52 5.53 2.72 -0.84
CA GLY A 52 6.31 2.51 -2.06
C GLY A 52 6.05 3.56 -3.15
N LYS A 53 4.90 4.24 -3.09
CA LYS A 53 4.57 5.39 -3.96
C LYS A 53 5.46 6.62 -3.69
N THR A 54 6.23 6.64 -2.60
CA THR A 54 7.23 7.68 -2.33
C THR A 54 8.43 7.60 -3.27
N TYR A 55 8.71 6.44 -3.87
CA TYR A 55 9.81 6.26 -4.83
C TYR A 55 9.63 7.15 -6.06
N LYS A 56 8.40 7.25 -6.58
CA LYS A 56 8.03 8.20 -7.63
C LYS A 56 6.60 8.64 -7.49
N LYS A 57 6.38 9.94 -7.32
CA LYS A 57 5.02 10.53 -7.27
C LYS A 57 4.35 10.38 -8.65
N LEU A 58 3.20 9.71 -8.65
CA LEU A 58 2.27 9.71 -9.79
C LEU A 58 1.29 10.86 -9.59
N ASN A 59 1.24 11.80 -10.53
CA ASN A 59 0.17 12.78 -10.53
C ASN A 59 -1.12 12.17 -11.14
N LEU A 60 -2.23 12.91 -11.07
CA LEU A 60 -3.52 12.44 -11.57
C LEU A 60 -3.46 12.06 -13.07
N ILE A 61 -2.74 12.83 -13.88
CA ILE A 61 -2.58 12.58 -15.31
C ILE A 61 -1.78 11.29 -15.54
N ASP A 62 -0.66 11.11 -14.85
CA ASP A 62 0.17 9.90 -14.92
C ASP A 62 -0.65 8.66 -14.57
N LYS A 63 -1.42 8.73 -13.48
CA LYS A 63 -2.27 7.63 -13.04
C LYS A 63 -3.31 7.27 -14.09
N SER A 64 -4.01 8.25 -14.63
CA SER A 64 -5.02 8.05 -15.68
C SER A 64 -4.42 7.47 -16.96
N VAL A 65 -3.28 7.99 -17.41
CA VAL A 65 -2.59 7.48 -18.61
C VAL A 65 -2.11 6.05 -18.40
N ILE A 66 -1.48 5.74 -17.26
CA ILE A 66 -1.00 4.38 -16.98
C ILE A 66 -2.17 3.38 -16.86
N VAL A 67 -3.28 3.77 -16.23
CA VAL A 67 -4.48 2.93 -16.13
C VAL A 67 -5.09 2.65 -17.51
N LEU A 68 -5.23 3.67 -18.36
CA LEU A 68 -5.74 3.53 -19.72
C LEU A 68 -4.82 2.63 -20.57
N LEU A 69 -3.51 2.87 -20.53
CA LEU A 69 -2.54 2.07 -21.26
C LEU A 69 -2.48 0.63 -20.74
N ASN A 70 -2.59 0.41 -19.43
CA ASN A 70 -2.66 -0.93 -18.83
C ASN A 70 -3.89 -1.69 -19.34
N SER A 71 -5.04 -1.02 -19.40
CA SER A 71 -6.29 -1.57 -19.92
C SER A 71 -6.18 -1.94 -21.40
N ILE A 72 -5.75 -1.00 -22.26
CA ILE A 72 -5.59 -1.21 -23.71
C ILE A 72 -4.56 -2.31 -24.00
N SER A 73 -3.45 -2.30 -23.26
CA SER A 73 -2.35 -3.25 -23.48
C SER A 73 -2.56 -4.59 -22.77
N LYS A 74 -3.67 -4.78 -22.03
CA LYS A 74 -3.91 -5.97 -21.18
C LYS A 74 -2.72 -6.30 -20.28
N GLY A 75 -2.09 -5.28 -19.67
CA GLY A 75 -0.92 -5.45 -18.81
C GLY A 75 0.43 -5.50 -19.49
N ASN A 76 0.51 -5.50 -20.83
CA ASN A 76 1.79 -5.55 -21.54
C ASN A 76 2.67 -4.31 -21.28
N ILE A 77 2.11 -3.18 -20.81
CA ILE A 77 2.90 -2.01 -20.40
C ILE A 77 3.87 -2.32 -19.24
N LYS A 78 3.64 -3.39 -18.46
CA LYS A 78 4.57 -3.88 -17.43
C LYS A 78 5.99 -4.12 -17.96
N ARG A 79 6.16 -4.43 -19.26
CA ARG A 79 7.48 -4.59 -19.90
C ARG A 79 8.34 -3.33 -19.86
N PHE A 80 7.74 -2.16 -19.68
CA PHE A 80 8.43 -0.88 -19.55
C PHE A 80 8.75 -0.55 -18.09
N PHE A 81 9.04 -1.56 -17.26
CA PHE A 81 9.40 -1.40 -15.84
C PHE A 81 10.62 -0.48 -15.60
N LYS A 82 11.44 -0.23 -16.63
CA LYS A 82 12.53 0.77 -16.56
C LYS A 82 12.00 2.19 -16.35
N ASN A 83 10.75 2.47 -16.75
CA ASN A 83 10.09 3.72 -16.41
C ASN A 83 9.64 3.69 -14.94
N GLU A 84 10.15 4.62 -14.13
CA GLU A 84 9.90 4.66 -12.69
C GLU A 84 8.41 4.74 -12.33
N LYS A 85 7.60 5.44 -13.13
CA LYS A 85 6.16 5.59 -12.87
C LYS A 85 5.42 4.27 -13.09
N ILE A 86 5.76 3.57 -14.18
CA ILE A 86 5.23 2.24 -14.48
C ILE A 86 5.69 1.24 -13.41
N ASN A 87 6.95 1.32 -12.98
CA ASN A 87 7.48 0.50 -11.91
C ASN A 87 6.70 0.68 -10.61
N VAL A 88 6.49 1.94 -10.18
CA VAL A 88 5.70 2.24 -8.97
C VAL A 88 4.28 1.72 -9.09
N TYR A 89 3.62 1.92 -10.24
CA TYR A 89 2.24 1.46 -10.43
C TYR A 89 2.06 -0.05 -10.21
N TYR A 90 3.02 -0.88 -10.62
CA TYR A 90 2.92 -2.34 -10.45
C TYR A 90 3.60 -2.87 -9.19
N ASN A 91 4.61 -2.18 -8.67
CA ASN A 91 5.53 -2.75 -7.68
C ASN A 91 5.60 -1.93 -6.38
N HIS A 92 4.70 -0.96 -6.12
CA HIS A 92 4.78 -0.15 -4.90
C HIS A 92 4.67 -0.98 -3.62
N GLY A 93 3.94 -2.09 -3.60
CA GLY A 93 3.96 -3.01 -2.45
C GLY A 93 5.37 -3.54 -2.16
N ARG A 94 6.05 -4.08 -3.17
CA ARG A 94 7.44 -4.58 -3.06
C ARG A 94 8.43 -3.47 -2.66
N ILE A 95 8.32 -2.29 -3.30
CA ILE A 95 9.15 -1.13 -2.97
C ILE A 95 8.89 -0.67 -1.53
N GLY A 96 7.63 -0.67 -1.08
CA GLY A 96 7.26 -0.34 0.29
C GLY A 96 7.87 -1.31 1.31
N ARG A 97 7.84 -2.61 1.02
CA ARG A 97 8.53 -3.63 1.82
C ARG A 97 10.03 -3.37 1.91
N GLU A 98 10.70 -3.08 0.80
CA GLU A 98 12.14 -2.73 0.78
C GLU A 98 12.46 -1.47 1.61
N LEU A 99 11.58 -0.45 1.59
CA LEU A 99 11.75 0.77 2.39
C LEU A 99 11.61 0.49 3.91
N LEU A 100 10.63 -0.33 4.29
CA LEU A 100 10.41 -0.72 5.69
C LEU A 100 11.50 -1.66 6.23
N GLU A 101 12.00 -2.56 5.39
CA GLU A 101 13.07 -3.50 5.77
C GLU A 101 14.35 -2.76 6.19
N ARG A 102 14.67 -1.64 5.51
CA ARG A 102 15.82 -0.77 5.85
C ARG A 102 15.72 -0.12 7.23
N ILE A 103 14.51 0.03 7.77
CA ILE A 103 14.27 0.60 9.10
C ILE A 103 13.95 -0.47 10.16
N LYS A 104 14.13 -1.75 9.84
CA LYS A 104 13.97 -2.93 10.72
C LYS A 104 12.56 -3.08 11.31
N CYS A 105 11.54 -3.02 10.46
CA CYS A 105 10.15 -3.26 10.84
C CYS A 105 9.82 -4.75 11.01
N ASP A 106 8.65 -5.00 11.62
CA ASP A 106 8.07 -6.32 11.85
C ASP A 106 7.82 -7.10 10.54
N LYS A 107 8.11 -8.41 10.54
CA LYS A 107 7.97 -9.28 9.35
C LYS A 107 6.53 -9.39 8.86
N GLU A 108 5.55 -9.42 9.75
CA GLU A 108 4.13 -9.45 9.37
C GLU A 108 3.72 -8.13 8.73
N LEU A 109 4.24 -6.99 9.23
CA LEU A 109 4.01 -5.69 8.59
C LEU A 109 4.61 -5.67 7.18
N LEU A 110 5.85 -6.15 7.01
CA LEU A 110 6.49 -6.26 5.69
C LEU A 110 5.64 -7.12 4.73
N TYR A 111 5.12 -8.24 5.22
CA TYR A 111 4.27 -9.15 4.44
C TYR A 111 2.96 -8.48 4.00
N LEU A 112 2.26 -7.80 4.92
CA LEU A 112 1.01 -7.09 4.61
C LEU A 112 1.24 -6.00 3.56
N VAL A 113 2.30 -5.21 3.72
CA VAL A 113 2.65 -4.12 2.79
C VAL A 113 3.09 -4.67 1.43
N GLU A 114 3.87 -5.74 1.37
CA GLU A 114 4.29 -6.31 0.08
C GLU A 114 3.12 -6.84 -0.74
N HIS A 115 2.20 -7.54 -0.07
CA HIS A 115 1.21 -8.37 -0.73
C HIS A 115 -0.18 -7.75 -0.78
N HIS A 116 -0.39 -6.49 -0.36
CA HIS A 116 -1.73 -5.89 -0.35
C HIS A 116 -2.43 -5.89 -1.72
N HIS A 117 -1.73 -5.94 -2.85
CA HIS A 117 -2.34 -6.14 -4.19
C HIS A 117 -2.26 -7.57 -4.76
N ASN A 118 -1.72 -8.56 -4.03
CA ASN A 118 -1.64 -9.94 -4.49
C ASN A 118 -2.91 -10.75 -4.17
N PHE A 119 -3.93 -10.63 -5.01
CA PHE A 119 -5.24 -11.27 -4.83
C PHE A 119 -5.23 -12.81 -4.90
N GLU A 120 -4.10 -13.46 -5.26
CA GLU A 120 -3.95 -14.92 -5.17
C GLU A 120 -3.82 -15.40 -3.72
N ILE A 121 -3.41 -14.52 -2.80
CA ILE A 121 -3.31 -14.83 -1.36
C ILE A 121 -4.62 -14.47 -0.67
N TYR A 122 -5.49 -15.44 -0.43
CA TYR A 122 -6.81 -15.23 0.19
C TYR A 122 -6.93 -15.81 1.61
N ASN A 123 -5.96 -16.61 2.05
CA ASN A 123 -5.96 -17.29 3.36
C ASN A 123 -5.33 -16.46 4.50
N ASN A 124 -5.14 -15.15 4.29
CA ASN A 124 -4.63 -14.24 5.32
C ASN A 124 -5.69 -13.18 5.66
N LEU A 125 -6.22 -13.26 6.88
CA LEU A 125 -7.29 -12.37 7.33
C LEU A 125 -6.88 -10.89 7.33
N GLY A 126 -5.63 -10.58 7.72
CA GLY A 126 -5.12 -9.20 7.73
C GLY A 126 -5.04 -8.58 6.34
N LEU A 127 -4.55 -9.34 5.35
CA LEU A 127 -4.54 -8.93 3.93
C LEU A 127 -5.96 -8.70 3.41
N ASN A 128 -6.89 -9.58 3.75
CA ASN A 128 -8.28 -9.47 3.30
C ASN A 128 -8.94 -8.21 3.86
N ILE A 129 -8.75 -7.91 5.15
CA ILE A 129 -9.27 -6.70 5.78
C ILE A 129 -8.63 -5.46 5.15
N LEU A 130 -7.29 -5.44 5.03
CA LEU A 130 -6.55 -4.32 4.46
C LEU A 130 -7.04 -3.99 3.04
N ARG A 131 -7.17 -5.00 2.18
CA ARG A 131 -7.68 -4.85 0.80
C ARG A 131 -9.10 -4.36 0.72
N PHE A 132 -9.97 -4.87 1.60
CA PHE A 132 -11.37 -4.47 1.63
C PHE A 132 -11.50 -2.97 1.91
N TYR A 133 -10.81 -2.48 2.94
CA TYR A 133 -10.86 -1.07 3.32
C TYR A 133 -10.05 -0.16 2.40
N ASP A 134 -8.95 -0.65 1.81
CA ASP A 134 -8.22 0.06 0.75
C ASP A 134 -9.11 0.33 -0.47
N LYS A 135 -9.81 -0.69 -0.97
CA LYS A 135 -10.74 -0.55 -2.11
C LYS A 135 -11.94 0.36 -1.80
N LYS A 136 -12.39 0.40 -0.55
CA LYS A 136 -13.56 1.19 -0.12
C LYS A 136 -13.27 2.71 -0.12
N ASN A 137 -12.02 3.13 0.07
CA ASN A 137 -11.62 4.51 0.32
C ASN A 137 -11.01 5.22 -0.92
#